data_AF-A0A3P6TLZ8-F1
#
_entry.id   AF-A0A3P6TLZ8-F1
#
_cell.length_a   1.000
_cell.length_b   1.000
_cell.length_c   1.000
_cell.angle_alpha   90.00
_cell.angle_beta   90.00
_cell.angle_gamma   90.00
#
_symmetry.space_group_name_H-M   'P 1'
#
loop_
_entity.id
_entity.type
_entity.pdbx_description
1 polymer ?
#
loop_
_entity_poly.entity_id
_entity_poly.type
_entity_poly.pdbx_seq_one_letter_code
_entity_poly.pdbx_strand_id
1 'polypeptide(L)'
;MLKKEMESLKGRVKLGALAYANALLVIPKTLAMNSGYDAQETIVKLVEEREANPEIPVGIDLDSGEAAQPVGIWDNVIVKKNSLASSAVIACNLLLVDEVMRAGMTNLKTNQQE
;
A
#
# COMPACT_ATOMS: atom_id res chain seq x y z
N MET A 1 3.85 13.28 -8.31
CA MET A 1 3.11 12.21 -7.59
C MET A 1 3.23 12.44 -6.09
N LEU A 2 2.14 12.32 -5.33
CA LEU A 2 1.94 12.60 -3.88
C LEU A 2 3.02 13.43 -3.15
N LYS A 3 4.28 12.98 -3.07
CA LYS A 3 5.43 13.78 -2.59
C LYS A 3 5.54 15.19 -3.19
N LYS A 4 5.26 15.37 -4.49
CA LYS A 4 5.23 16.71 -5.13
C LYS A 4 4.01 17.53 -4.69
N GLU A 5 2.85 16.89 -4.52
CA GLU A 5 1.64 17.56 -4.03
C GLU A 5 1.74 17.90 -2.52
N MET A 6 2.53 17.15 -1.77
CA MET A 6 2.81 17.42 -0.36
C MET A 6 3.51 18.76 -0.10
N GLU A 7 4.14 19.36 -1.10
CA GLU A 7 4.70 20.71 -0.98
C GLU A 7 3.62 21.77 -0.77
N SER A 8 2.40 21.50 -1.27
CA SER A 8 1.25 22.38 -1.04
C SER A 8 0.57 22.17 0.33
N LEU A 9 0.84 21.03 0.99
CA LEU A 9 0.22 20.66 2.26
C LEU A 9 1.01 21.23 3.45
N LYS A 10 0.29 21.80 4.41
CA LYS A 10 0.87 22.38 5.64
C LYS A 10 0.55 21.56 6.88
N GLY A 11 1.47 21.56 7.84
CA GLY A 11 1.26 20.98 9.16
C GLY A 11 1.21 19.45 9.19
N ARG A 12 0.45 18.89 10.14
CA ARG A 12 0.39 17.44 10.43
C ARG A 12 -0.11 16.59 9.25
N VAL A 13 -0.91 17.17 8.36
CA VAL A 13 -1.44 16.48 7.16
C VAL A 13 -0.31 16.02 6.23
N LYS A 14 0.81 16.76 6.18
CA LYS A 14 1.98 16.38 5.39
C LYS A 14 2.59 15.04 5.85
N LEU A 15 2.56 14.77 7.15
CA LEU A 15 3.07 13.51 7.70
C LEU A 15 2.18 12.32 7.30
N GLY A 16 0.85 12.49 7.34
CA GLY A 16 -0.10 11.47 6.89
C GLY A 16 0.06 11.17 5.40
N ALA A 17 0.20 12.22 4.57
CA ALA A 17 0.44 12.07 3.14
C ALA A 17 1.79 11.37 2.84
N LEU A 18 2.85 11.68 3.61
CA LEU A 18 4.15 11.00 3.49
C LEU A 18 4.03 9.52 3.83
N ALA A 19 3.35 9.19 4.93
CA ALA A 19 3.14 7.82 5.36
C ALA A 19 2.37 7.03 4.30
N TYR A 20 1.30 7.62 3.74
CA TYR A 20 0.52 7.01 2.67
C TYR A 20 1.35 6.81 1.39
N ALA A 21 2.13 7.81 0.97
CA ALA A 21 3.00 7.70 -0.20
C ALA A 21 4.05 6.59 -0.04
N ASN A 22 4.64 6.46 1.15
CA ASN A 22 5.59 5.38 1.44
C ASN A 22 4.90 4.00 1.52
N ALA A 23 3.67 3.92 2.00
CA ALA A 23 2.90 2.68 2.07
C ALA A 23 2.58 2.11 0.67
N LEU A 24 2.33 2.97 -0.32
CA LEU A 24 2.09 2.53 -1.70
C LEU A 24 3.27 1.80 -2.33
N LEU A 25 4.50 2.04 -1.85
CA LEU A 25 5.70 1.33 -2.31
C LEU A 25 5.75 -0.14 -1.86
N VAL A 26 4.80 -0.61 -1.05
CA VAL A 26 4.73 -2.01 -0.64
C VAL A 26 4.59 -2.97 -1.83
N ILE A 27 3.87 -2.57 -2.88
CA ILE A 27 3.64 -3.42 -4.06
C ILE A 27 4.96 -3.73 -4.78
N PRO A 28 5.73 -2.73 -5.28
CA PRO A 28 7.00 -3.00 -5.95
C PRO A 28 8.04 -3.66 -5.03
N LYS A 29 8.08 -3.29 -3.73
CA LYS A 29 8.97 -3.96 -2.76
C LYS A 29 8.67 -5.46 -2.64
N THR A 30 7.39 -5.81 -2.56
CA THR A 30 6.97 -7.21 -2.42
C THR A 30 7.27 -7.99 -3.70
N LEU A 31 7.08 -7.39 -4.88
CA LEU A 31 7.46 -7.99 -6.16
C LEU A 31 8.97 -8.26 -6.25
N ALA A 32 9.80 -7.29 -5.84
CA ALA A 32 11.26 -7.45 -5.80
C ALA A 32 11.69 -8.58 -4.86
N MET A 33 11.16 -8.59 -3.62
CA MET A 33 11.46 -9.65 -2.64
C MET A 33 11.03 -11.03 -3.13
N ASN A 34 9.84 -11.14 -3.72
CA ASN A 34 9.34 -12.41 -4.25
C ASN A 34 10.17 -12.93 -5.43
N SER A 35 10.86 -12.03 -6.14
CA SER A 35 11.72 -12.36 -7.28
C SER A 35 13.19 -12.56 -6.86
N GLY A 36 13.50 -12.43 -5.57
CA GLY A 36 14.84 -12.65 -5.02
C GLY A 36 15.79 -11.45 -5.10
N TYR A 37 15.30 -10.25 -5.43
CA TYR A 37 16.09 -9.03 -5.49
C TYR A 37 16.00 -8.20 -4.21
N ASP A 38 16.97 -7.30 -4.01
CA ASP A 38 16.95 -6.35 -2.90
C ASP A 38 15.85 -5.29 -3.10
N ALA A 39 14.91 -5.27 -2.17
CA ALA A 39 13.74 -4.41 -2.24
C ALA A 39 14.06 -2.91 -2.15
N GLN A 40 15.18 -2.52 -1.54
CA GLN A 40 15.56 -1.11 -1.43
C GLN A 40 16.27 -0.66 -2.71
N GLU A 41 17.22 -1.46 -3.19
CA GLU A 41 17.97 -1.16 -4.41
C GLU A 41 17.04 -1.02 -5.62
N THR A 42 16.12 -1.97 -5.82
CA THR A 42 15.16 -1.90 -6.93
C THR A 42 14.24 -0.67 -6.83
N ILE A 43 13.85 -0.26 -5.62
CA ILE A 43 13.02 0.94 -5.44
C ILE A 43 13.79 2.21 -5.79
N VAL A 44 15.08 2.30 -5.45
CA VAL A 44 15.92 3.43 -5.84
C VAL A 44 15.99 3.52 -7.36
N LYS A 45 16.30 2.42 -8.05
CA LYS A 45 16.34 2.36 -9.52
C LYS A 45 15.01 2.79 -10.16
N LEU A 46 13.88 2.30 -9.63
CA LEU A 46 12.55 2.69 -10.10
C LEU A 46 12.25 4.19 -9.93
N VAL A 47 12.68 4.78 -8.82
CA VAL A 47 12.48 6.21 -8.55
C VAL A 47 13.36 7.05 -9.48
N GLU A 48 14.62 6.68 -9.66
CA GLU A 48 15.56 7.37 -10.56
C GLU A 48 15.05 7.35 -12.00
N GLU A 49 14.65 6.18 -12.51
CA GLU A 49 14.10 6.03 -13.86
C GLU A 49 12.80 6.84 -14.03
N ARG A 50 11.95 6.87 -12.99
CA ARG A 50 10.70 7.64 -13.02
C ARG A 50 10.92 9.15 -12.97
N GLU A 51 11.97 9.61 -12.29
CA GLU A 51 12.34 11.02 -12.24
C GLU A 51 12.98 11.48 -13.56
N ALA A 52 13.78 10.61 -14.20
CA ALA A 52 14.33 10.86 -15.53
C ALA A 52 13.24 10.90 -16.61
N ASN A 53 12.27 9.99 -16.55
CA ASN A 53 11.22 9.81 -17.56
C ASN A 53 9.80 9.94 -16.96
N PRO A 54 9.33 11.16 -16.64
CA PRO A 54 8.08 11.36 -15.90
C PRO A 54 6.80 10.98 -16.67
N GLU A 55 6.85 11.07 -18.01
CA GLU A 55 5.72 10.78 -18.91
C GLU A 55 5.55 9.27 -19.18
N ILE A 56 6.59 8.48 -18.94
CA ILE A 56 6.61 7.06 -19.26
C ILE A 56 6.17 6.24 -18.04
N PRO A 57 5.32 5.20 -18.21
CA PRO A 57 5.05 4.25 -17.14
C PRO A 57 6.28 3.40 -16.87
N VAL A 58 6.77 3.45 -15.63
CA VAL A 58 7.90 2.65 -15.14
C VAL A 58 7.38 1.57 -14.21
N GLY A 59 7.84 0.34 -14.43
CA GLY A 59 7.56 -0.84 -13.62
C GLY A 59 8.85 -1.62 -13.32
N ILE A 60 8.70 -2.72 -12.60
CA ILE A 60 9.78 -3.66 -12.26
C ILE A 60 9.76 -4.83 -13.24
N ASP A 61 10.91 -5.17 -13.80
CA ASP A 61 11.10 -6.45 -14.48
C ASP A 61 11.51 -7.52 -13.46
N LEU A 62 10.77 -8.63 -13.42
CA LEU A 62 10.96 -9.69 -12.43
C LEU A 62 12.08 -10.66 -12.81
N ASP A 63 12.51 -10.67 -14.07
CA ASP A 63 13.60 -11.56 -14.54
C ASP A 63 14.99 -10.91 -14.38
N SER A 64 15.05 -9.58 -14.42
CA SER A 64 16.31 -8.81 -14.26
C SER A 64 16.41 -8.04 -12.96
N GLY A 65 15.28 -7.71 -12.32
CA GLY A 65 15.23 -6.84 -11.13
C GLY A 65 15.43 -5.35 -11.44
N GLU A 66 15.48 -4.98 -12.72
CA GLU A 66 15.72 -3.63 -13.21
C GLU A 66 14.41 -2.87 -13.49
N ALA A 67 14.51 -1.55 -13.65
CA ALA A 67 13.39 -0.71 -14.05
C ALA A 67 13.09 -0.88 -15.55
N ALA A 68 11.85 -1.20 -15.89
CA ALA A 68 11.43 -1.43 -17.27
C ALA A 68 10.01 -0.89 -17.52
N GLN A 69 9.69 -0.62 -18.79
CA GLN A 69 8.31 -0.33 -19.16
C GLN A 69 7.46 -1.60 -19.06
N PRO A 70 6.24 -1.53 -18.49
CA PRO A 70 5.35 -2.69 -18.33
C PRO A 70 4.67 -3.08 -19.66
N VAL A 71 5.46 -3.40 -20.69
CA VAL A 71 4.95 -3.78 -22.01
C VAL A 71 4.25 -5.13 -21.91
N GLY A 72 2.96 -5.18 -22.25
CA GLY A 72 2.15 -6.39 -22.16
C GLY A 72 1.66 -6.73 -20.74
N ILE A 73 2.02 -5.94 -19.74
CA ILE A 73 1.58 -6.12 -18.34
C ILE A 73 0.53 -5.06 -18.03
N TRP A 74 -0.74 -5.48 -18.01
CA TRP A 74 -1.88 -4.61 -17.79
C TRP A 74 -2.63 -4.96 -16.52
N ASP A 75 -3.19 -3.94 -15.88
CA ASP A 75 -3.97 -4.07 -14.66
C ASP A 75 -5.34 -3.42 -14.84
N ASN A 76 -6.38 -3.99 -14.23
CA ASN A 76 -7.73 -3.44 -14.36
C ASN A 76 -7.89 -2.17 -13.51
N VAL A 77 -8.33 -1.10 -14.16
CA VAL A 77 -8.60 0.20 -13.52
C VAL A 77 -9.57 0.07 -12.34
N ILE A 78 -10.60 -0.77 -12.47
CA ILE A 78 -11.62 -0.98 -11.42
C ILE A 78 -10.99 -1.58 -10.17
N VAL A 79 -10.05 -2.51 -10.34
CA VAL A 79 -9.34 -3.16 -9.23
C VAL A 79 -8.50 -2.13 -8.49
N LYS A 80 -7.65 -1.36 -9.19
CA LYS A 80 -6.81 -0.33 -8.56
C LYS A 80 -7.64 0.72 -7.81
N LYS A 81 -8.72 1.21 -8.43
CA LYS A 81 -9.60 2.21 -7.81
C LYS A 81 -10.25 1.68 -6.53
N ASN A 82 -10.79 0.47 -6.57
CA ASN A 82 -11.45 -0.14 -5.42
C ASN A 82 -10.46 -0.49 -4.30
N SER A 83 -9.29 -1.03 -4.66
CA SER A 83 -8.23 -1.36 -3.70
C SER A 83 -7.77 -0.14 -2.92
N LEU A 84 -7.45 0.97 -3.61
CA LEU A 84 -6.99 2.20 -2.97
C LEU A 84 -8.06 2.80 -2.05
N ALA A 85 -9.32 2.83 -2.48
CA ALA A 85 -10.42 3.36 -1.69
C ALA A 85 -10.67 2.50 -0.44
N SER A 86 -10.78 1.18 -0.62
CA SER A 86 -11.10 0.26 0.47
C SER A 86 -9.97 0.19 1.51
N SER A 87 -8.71 0.14 1.07
CA SER A 87 -7.57 0.09 2.00
C SER A 87 -7.48 1.35 2.85
N ALA A 88 -7.71 2.52 2.27
CA ALA A 88 -7.66 3.78 2.99
C ALA A 88 -8.77 3.87 4.05
N VAL A 89 -10.01 3.50 3.69
CA VAL A 89 -11.14 3.52 4.64
C VAL A 89 -10.91 2.57 5.81
N ILE A 90 -10.50 1.33 5.54
CA ILE A 90 -10.26 0.34 6.60
C ILE A 90 -9.10 0.77 7.49
N ALA A 91 -7.97 1.23 6.92
CA ALA A 91 -6.82 1.69 7.69
C ALA A 91 -7.17 2.88 8.59
N CYS A 92 -7.91 3.87 8.08
CA CYS A 92 -8.37 5.00 8.88
C CYS A 92 -9.29 4.55 10.02
N ASN A 93 -10.23 3.65 9.76
CA ASN A 93 -11.11 3.12 10.80
C ASN A 93 -10.32 2.39 11.88
N LEU A 94 -9.33 1.57 11.51
CA LEU A 94 -8.48 0.87 12.47
C LEU A 94 -7.64 1.83 13.33
N LEU A 95 -7.16 2.93 12.76
CA LEU A 95 -6.40 3.95 13.51
C LEU A 95 -7.26 4.75 14.50
N LEU A 96 -8.57 4.80 14.27
CA LEU A 96 -9.53 5.52 15.13
C LEU A 96 -10.08 4.64 16.26
N VAL A 97 -9.95 3.31 16.16
CA VAL A 97 -10.33 2.39 17.23
C VAL A 97 -9.33 2.51 18.38
N ASP A 98 -9.83 2.82 19.57
CA ASP A 98 -9.08 2.90 20.81
C ASP A 98 -9.10 1.58 21.58
N GLU A 99 -10.26 0.93 21.67
CA GLU A 99 -10.44 -0.30 22.41
C GLU A 99 -11.19 -1.39 21.63
N VAL A 100 -10.78 -2.65 21.84
CA VAL A 100 -11.47 -3.84 21.33
C VAL A 100 -12.02 -4.63 22.51
N MET A 101 -13.32 -4.52 22.75
CA MET A 101 -13.98 -5.24 23.84
C MET A 101 -14.58 -6.54 23.33
N ARG A 102 -14.23 -7.66 23.97
CA ARG A 102 -14.90 -8.96 23.77
C ARG A 102 -15.81 -9.24 24.95
N ALA A 103 -17.11 -9.00 24.78
CA ALA A 103 -18.14 -9.36 25.74
C ALA A 103 -19.02 -10.48 25.16
N GLY A 104 -19.25 -11.54 25.94
CA GLY A 104 -20.13 -12.64 25.62
C GLY A 104 -20.56 -13.35 26.90
N MET A 105 -21.81 -13.81 26.96
CA MET A 105 -22.30 -14.50 28.15
C MET A 105 -21.72 -15.91 28.21
N THR A 106 -20.90 -16.21 29.23
CA THR A 106 -20.37 -17.56 29.47
C THR A 106 -21.40 -18.50 30.11
N ASN A 107 -22.60 -18.02 30.43
CA ASN A 107 -23.61 -18.76 31.20
C ASN A 107 -24.87 -19.09 30.38
N LEU A 108 -24.76 -20.09 29.51
CA LEU A 108 -25.90 -20.86 28.99
C LEU A 108 -25.62 -22.36 29.19
N LYS A 109 -25.24 -22.74 30.41
CA LYS A 109 -25.58 -24.09 30.88
C LYS A 109 -26.99 -23.98 31.45
N THR A 110 -27.97 -24.21 30.59
CA THR A 110 -29.35 -24.47 31.02
C THR A 110 -29.27 -25.60 32.02
N ASN A 111 -29.58 -25.33 33.29
CA ASN A 111 -29.85 -26.38 34.26
C ASN A 111 -31.02 -27.18 33.70
N GLN A 112 -30.73 -28.32 33.06
CA GLN A 112 -31.72 -29.36 32.83
C GLN A 112 -32.02 -29.97 34.20
N GLN A 113 -32.94 -29.34 34.91
CA GLN A 113 -33.73 -29.98 35.97
C GLN A 113 -35.01 -30.47 35.31
N GLU A 114 -35.11 -31.79 35.15
CA GLU A 114 -36.18 -32.67 35.67
C GLU A 114 -35.88 -34.12 35.29
#